data_AF-A0A382H3M5-F1
#
_entry.id   AF-A0A382H3M5-F1
#
_cell.length_a   1.000
_cell.length_b   1.000
_cell.length_c   1.000
_cell.angle_alpha   90.00
_cell.angle_beta   90.00
_cell.angle_gamma   90.00
#
_symmetry.space_group_name_H-M   'P 1'
#
loop_
_entity.id
_entity.type
_entity.pdbx_description
1 polymer ?
#
loop_
_entity_poly.entity_id
_entity_poly.type
_entity_poly.pdbx_seq_one_letter_code
_entity_poly.pdbx_strand_id
1 'polypeptide(L)'
;YFLTQKISWNQFNEFPYQTFNWRGIDGTEILTHFPPENTYNSELDTKFLVPAQNMFKEKIELDEFMSLFGVGDGGGGPKPENIELGRRLKNLESAPRVSFDTAKNFFMRLNKKKDVLQTWVGELYLELHRGTLTTHGLVKKQNRKLENKLKAVEFLWSCADLELYPTAELDTSWKKLLINQFHDIIPGSSINLVYQTTHKEYIDIHKKCNELIKKASTTLFKKNNSSFVLSNALSYYYKGVINIPNSFIGYNIITESNEEISTQEINGNVYCHVSLDPFSFTTFYKGKKQKSKKDKNSRLVLENDLVKYNFSEDGTLISAVDKETKKNLLGEPGNVLSLYEDRPLNWDAWDIDFYYRDSLLETAKPIKINKIKNGPVLGSLEIHYTIGNSSIKQIISLSNQSKRLDFATIVDWHEKHKMLRVHFPTNIISEQASFDIQYGYVRRNTHKNTSWDRAKFEVVGHKYADLSDNDYGIAILND
;
A
#
# COMPACT_ATOMS: atom_id res chain seq x y z
N TYR A 1 -25.95 2.65 -1.18
CA TYR A 1 -26.19 1.20 -1.11
C TYR A 1 -24.93 0.47 -1.51
N PHE A 2 -24.67 -0.70 -0.91
CA PHE A 2 -23.50 -1.51 -1.22
C PHE A 2 -23.88 -2.98 -1.36
N LEU A 3 -23.20 -3.67 -2.27
CA LEU A 3 -23.43 -5.05 -2.62
C LEU A 3 -22.07 -5.71 -2.83
N THR A 4 -21.82 -6.82 -2.15
CA THR A 4 -20.62 -7.63 -2.39
C THR A 4 -20.89 -9.09 -2.06
N GLN A 5 -20.11 -9.98 -2.66
CA GLN A 5 -20.20 -11.42 -2.45
C GLN A 5 -18.99 -12.00 -1.71
N LYS A 6 -17.79 -11.45 -1.92
CA LYS A 6 -16.53 -12.13 -1.55
C LYS A 6 -16.40 -12.42 -0.06
N ILE A 7 -17.03 -11.63 0.82
CA ILE A 7 -16.98 -11.83 2.28
C ILE A 7 -17.62 -13.17 2.69
N SER A 8 -18.50 -13.74 1.87
CA SER A 8 -19.05 -15.10 2.10
C SER A 8 -18.01 -16.22 1.94
N TRP A 9 -16.83 -15.93 1.40
CA TRP A 9 -15.76 -16.92 1.14
C TRP A 9 -14.70 -16.95 2.24
N ASN A 10 -14.97 -16.34 3.39
CA ASN A 10 -14.06 -16.36 4.52
C ASN A 10 -13.65 -17.80 4.89
N GLN A 11 -12.35 -18.02 5.09
CA GLN A 11 -11.79 -19.34 5.36
C GLN A 11 -12.14 -19.86 6.77
N PHE A 12 -12.25 -18.98 7.77
CA PHE A 12 -12.39 -19.40 9.17
C PHE A 12 -13.74 -19.00 9.79
N ASN A 13 -14.23 -17.80 9.50
CA ASN A 13 -15.44 -17.26 10.13
C ASN A 13 -16.54 -16.92 9.12
N GLU A 14 -17.73 -17.46 9.37
CA GLU A 14 -18.92 -17.04 8.65
C GLU A 14 -19.33 -15.62 9.10
N PHE A 15 -19.49 -14.70 8.15
CA PHE A 15 -19.89 -13.32 8.47
C PHE A 15 -21.32 -13.26 9.02
N PRO A 16 -21.60 -12.55 10.13
CA PRO A 16 -22.83 -12.73 10.90
C PRO A 16 -24.10 -12.19 10.25
N TYR A 17 -24.00 -11.41 9.17
CA TYR A 17 -25.14 -10.76 8.52
C TYR A 17 -25.13 -10.95 7.00
N GLN A 18 -26.31 -10.93 6.37
CA GLN A 18 -26.41 -10.76 4.91
C GLN A 18 -26.98 -9.40 4.55
N THR A 19 -27.72 -8.75 5.45
CA THR A 19 -28.24 -7.42 5.24
C THR A 19 -28.06 -6.57 6.49
N PHE A 20 -27.30 -5.48 6.38
CA PHE A 20 -26.89 -4.70 7.54
C PHE A 20 -26.52 -3.26 7.15
N ASN A 21 -26.43 -2.39 8.16
CA ASN A 21 -25.88 -1.05 8.02
C ASN A 21 -24.36 -1.13 8.19
N TRP A 22 -23.59 -0.85 7.14
CA TRP A 22 -22.14 -0.80 7.23
C TRP A 22 -21.68 0.62 7.57
N ARG A 23 -21.11 0.80 8.76
CA ARG A 23 -20.63 2.08 9.26
C ARG A 23 -19.11 2.21 9.06
N GLY A 24 -18.72 3.24 8.32
CA GLY A 24 -17.32 3.62 8.11
C GLY A 24 -16.67 4.20 9.37
N ILE A 25 -15.36 4.45 9.28
CA ILE A 25 -14.57 5.02 10.38
C ILE A 25 -14.96 6.45 10.76
N ASP A 26 -15.64 7.17 9.85
CA ASP A 26 -16.17 8.52 10.04
C ASP A 26 -17.60 8.54 10.59
N GLY A 27 -18.21 7.36 10.79
CA GLY A 27 -19.59 7.21 11.24
C GLY A 27 -20.63 7.20 10.12
N THR A 28 -20.25 7.42 8.86
CA THR A 28 -21.17 7.34 7.72
C THR A 28 -21.65 5.90 7.53
N GLU A 29 -22.95 5.71 7.30
CA GLU A 29 -23.55 4.39 7.09
C GLU A 29 -24.03 4.15 5.67
N ILE A 30 -23.72 2.98 5.14
CA ILE A 30 -24.27 2.48 3.88
C ILE A 30 -25.01 1.16 4.10
N LEU A 31 -26.27 1.12 3.67
CA LEU A 31 -27.05 -0.11 3.65
C LEU A 31 -26.41 -1.11 2.68
N THR A 32 -26.07 -2.27 3.22
CA THR A 32 -25.24 -3.30 2.58
C THR A 32 -26.00 -4.62 2.49
N HIS A 33 -25.88 -5.30 1.36
CA HIS A 33 -26.47 -6.63 1.15
C HIS A 33 -25.47 -7.61 0.52
N PHE A 34 -25.36 -8.80 1.09
CA PHE A 34 -24.63 -9.95 0.57
C PHE A 34 -25.66 -11.00 0.12
N PRO A 35 -25.72 -11.35 -1.17
CA PRO A 35 -26.62 -12.39 -1.65
C PRO A 35 -26.44 -13.71 -0.87
N PRO A 36 -27.53 -14.30 -0.34
CA PRO A 36 -27.46 -15.47 0.54
C PRO A 36 -27.04 -16.77 -0.16
N GLU A 37 -26.98 -16.77 -1.48
CA GLU A 37 -26.52 -17.90 -2.30
C GLU A 37 -25.00 -18.11 -2.23
N ASN A 38 -24.26 -17.20 -1.58
CA ASN A 38 -22.80 -17.25 -1.47
C ASN A 38 -22.05 -17.22 -2.82
N THR A 39 -22.75 -16.82 -3.89
CA THR A 39 -22.26 -16.76 -5.27
C THR A 39 -22.93 -15.63 -6.04
N TYR A 40 -22.28 -15.15 -7.10
CA TYR A 40 -22.89 -14.29 -8.13
C TYR A 40 -23.25 -15.05 -9.41
N ASN A 41 -23.17 -16.38 -9.38
CA ASN A 41 -23.38 -17.28 -10.51
C ASN A 41 -24.62 -18.17 -10.28
N SER A 42 -25.70 -17.63 -9.71
CA SER A 42 -26.92 -18.42 -9.50
C SER A 42 -27.51 -18.88 -10.82
N GLU A 43 -27.97 -20.13 -10.87
CA GLU A 43 -28.74 -20.65 -12.02
C GLU A 43 -30.23 -20.28 -11.95
N LEU A 44 -30.68 -19.65 -10.86
CA LEU A 44 -32.09 -19.42 -10.52
C LEU A 44 -32.91 -20.72 -10.43
N ASP A 45 -32.29 -21.83 -10.01
CA ASP A 45 -33.00 -23.06 -9.74
C ASP A 45 -33.29 -23.22 -8.23
N THR A 46 -34.05 -24.26 -7.87
CA THR A 46 -34.35 -24.54 -6.47
C THR A 46 -33.12 -24.98 -5.66
N LYS A 47 -32.05 -25.47 -6.30
CA LYS A 47 -30.84 -25.90 -5.61
C LYS A 47 -30.06 -24.70 -5.05
N PHE A 48 -30.10 -23.56 -5.74
CA PHE A 48 -29.52 -22.33 -5.22
C PHE A 48 -30.50 -21.59 -4.28
N LEU A 49 -31.75 -21.42 -4.71
CA LEU A 49 -32.65 -20.48 -4.04
C LEU A 49 -33.26 -21.01 -2.73
N VAL A 50 -33.54 -22.31 -2.62
CA VAL A 50 -34.11 -22.88 -1.37
C VAL A 50 -33.09 -22.83 -0.23
N PRO A 51 -31.83 -23.27 -0.39
CA PRO A 51 -30.82 -23.06 0.63
C PRO A 51 -30.61 -21.60 0.98
N ALA A 52 -30.59 -20.71 -0.01
CA ALA A 52 -30.44 -19.27 0.21
C ALA A 52 -31.56 -18.69 1.09
N GLN A 53 -32.82 -19.04 0.82
CA GLN A 53 -33.94 -18.67 1.70
C GLN A 53 -33.77 -19.21 3.12
N ASN A 54 -33.34 -20.47 3.25
CA ASN A 54 -33.19 -21.11 4.56
C ASN A 54 -32.04 -20.50 5.39
N MET A 55 -30.94 -20.12 4.73
CA MET A 55 -29.76 -19.50 5.34
C MET A 55 -29.87 -17.98 5.47
N PHE A 56 -30.92 -17.36 4.93
CA PHE A 56 -31.06 -15.91 4.98
C PHE A 56 -31.16 -15.41 6.42
N LYS A 57 -30.15 -14.68 6.89
CA LYS A 57 -29.98 -14.37 8.33
C LYS A 57 -31.02 -13.39 8.84
N GLU A 58 -31.40 -12.43 8.00
CA GLU A 58 -32.39 -11.41 8.34
C GLU A 58 -33.82 -11.79 7.97
N LYS A 59 -34.11 -13.07 7.68
CA LYS A 59 -35.44 -13.57 7.26
C LYS A 59 -36.59 -13.34 8.25
N ILE A 60 -36.28 -12.97 9.50
CA ILE A 60 -37.28 -12.58 10.50
C ILE A 60 -37.80 -11.17 10.22
N GLU A 61 -36.91 -10.26 9.80
CA GLU A 61 -37.20 -8.85 9.57
C GLU A 61 -37.50 -8.51 8.09
N LEU A 62 -36.95 -9.34 7.19
CA LEU A 62 -36.98 -9.17 5.74
C LEU A 62 -37.61 -10.38 5.06
N ASP A 63 -38.48 -10.11 4.09
CA ASP A 63 -39.21 -11.10 3.30
C ASP A 63 -38.67 -11.28 1.87
N GLU A 64 -37.64 -10.52 1.51
CA GLU A 64 -36.96 -10.60 0.21
C GLU A 64 -35.43 -10.51 0.36
N PHE A 65 -34.73 -11.20 -0.54
CA PHE A 65 -33.29 -11.05 -0.78
C PHE A 65 -33.05 -10.97 -2.29
N MET A 66 -31.90 -10.44 -2.68
CA MET A 66 -31.54 -10.34 -4.09
C MET A 66 -30.65 -11.51 -4.49
N SER A 67 -31.03 -12.17 -5.58
CA SER A 67 -30.25 -13.22 -6.23
C SER A 67 -29.47 -12.65 -7.42
N LEU A 68 -28.19 -12.98 -7.52
CA LEU A 68 -27.34 -12.63 -8.65
C LEU A 68 -27.17 -13.86 -9.54
N PHE A 69 -27.65 -13.75 -10.78
CA PHE A 69 -27.70 -14.87 -11.72
C PHE A 69 -26.91 -14.62 -13.00
N GLY A 70 -26.37 -15.69 -13.58
CA GLY A 70 -25.58 -15.67 -14.80
C GLY A 70 -24.27 -16.42 -14.67
N VAL A 71 -23.32 -16.15 -15.58
CA VAL A 71 -22.03 -16.82 -15.63
C VAL A 71 -20.91 -15.79 -15.42
N GLY A 72 -20.42 -15.66 -14.21
CA GLY A 72 -19.31 -14.75 -13.86
C GLY A 72 -17.92 -15.31 -14.22
N ASP A 73 -16.88 -14.68 -13.67
CA ASP A 73 -15.47 -15.11 -13.79
C ASP A 73 -14.96 -15.24 -15.24
N GLY A 74 -15.32 -14.25 -16.07
CA GLY A 74 -15.02 -14.25 -17.50
C GLY A 74 -16.02 -15.05 -18.34
N GLY A 75 -17.08 -15.57 -17.72
CA GLY A 75 -18.28 -16.05 -18.40
C GLY A 75 -19.15 -14.94 -18.97
N GLY A 76 -20.06 -15.32 -19.86
CA GLY A 76 -21.03 -14.40 -20.47
C GLY A 76 -22.18 -14.02 -19.53
N GLY A 77 -23.13 -13.24 -20.04
CA GLY A 77 -24.35 -12.90 -19.30
C GLY A 77 -25.23 -14.11 -18.96
N PRO A 78 -26.40 -13.87 -18.32
CA PRO A 78 -27.36 -14.93 -18.02
C PRO A 78 -27.82 -15.66 -19.29
N LYS A 79 -28.01 -16.96 -19.16
CA LYS A 79 -28.48 -17.82 -20.25
C LYS A 79 -30.02 -17.76 -20.35
N PRO A 80 -30.61 -18.07 -21.52
CA PRO A 80 -32.06 -18.15 -21.67
C PRO A 80 -32.72 -19.07 -20.64
N GLU A 81 -32.05 -20.16 -20.25
CA GLU A 81 -32.54 -21.11 -19.25
C GLU A 81 -32.70 -20.47 -17.87
N ASN A 82 -31.83 -19.54 -17.48
CA ASN A 82 -31.97 -18.81 -16.21
C ASN A 82 -33.26 -17.97 -16.21
N ILE A 83 -33.61 -17.38 -17.35
CA ILE A 83 -34.85 -16.60 -17.49
C ILE A 83 -36.08 -17.51 -17.39
N GLU A 84 -36.05 -18.66 -18.05
CA GLU A 84 -37.14 -19.64 -17.98
C GLU A 84 -37.31 -20.23 -16.57
N LEU A 85 -36.22 -20.54 -15.87
CA LEU A 85 -36.25 -20.98 -14.48
C LEU A 85 -36.83 -19.91 -13.56
N GLY A 86 -36.37 -18.67 -13.65
CA GLY A 86 -36.93 -17.56 -12.86
C GLY A 86 -38.42 -17.34 -13.12
N ARG A 87 -38.89 -17.49 -14.37
CA ARG A 87 -40.32 -17.44 -14.72
C ARG A 87 -41.12 -18.57 -14.07
N ARG A 88 -40.59 -19.80 -14.05
CA ARG A 88 -41.23 -20.97 -13.42
C ARG A 88 -41.30 -20.82 -11.90
N LEU A 89 -40.27 -20.23 -11.29
CA LEU A 89 -40.20 -19.97 -9.84
C LEU A 89 -41.02 -18.76 -9.38
N LYS A 90 -41.72 -18.05 -10.27
CA LYS A 90 -42.58 -16.92 -9.90
C LYS A 90 -43.61 -17.30 -8.82
N ASN A 91 -44.15 -18.51 -8.90
CA ASN A 91 -45.14 -19.02 -7.94
C ASN A 91 -45.10 -20.55 -7.83
N LEU A 92 -43.90 -21.14 -7.81
CA LEU A 92 -43.75 -22.58 -7.61
C LEU A 92 -43.90 -22.90 -6.12
N GLU A 93 -44.82 -23.81 -5.81
CA GLU A 93 -45.06 -24.24 -4.43
C GLU A 93 -43.78 -24.83 -3.81
N SER A 94 -43.54 -24.55 -2.52
CA SER A 94 -42.33 -24.97 -1.79
C SER A 94 -40.99 -24.38 -2.27
N ALA A 95 -41.02 -23.37 -3.15
CA ALA A 95 -39.84 -22.58 -3.55
C ALA A 95 -40.03 -21.08 -3.24
N PRO A 96 -38.95 -20.31 -3.05
CA PRO A 96 -39.05 -18.86 -2.95
C PRO A 96 -39.64 -18.27 -4.23
N ARG A 97 -40.46 -17.23 -4.09
CA ARG A 97 -41.06 -16.51 -5.21
C ARG A 97 -40.01 -15.64 -5.90
N VAL A 98 -39.81 -15.86 -7.19
CA VAL A 98 -38.84 -15.09 -7.98
C VAL A 98 -39.54 -13.99 -8.79
N SER A 99 -38.98 -12.78 -8.74
CA SER A 99 -39.35 -11.68 -9.62
C SER A 99 -38.09 -11.00 -10.17
N PHE A 100 -38.05 -10.76 -11.48
CA PHE A 100 -36.98 -9.98 -12.09
C PHE A 100 -37.17 -8.49 -11.78
N ASP A 101 -36.14 -7.87 -11.23
CA ASP A 101 -36.13 -6.44 -10.90
C ASP A 101 -34.69 -5.90 -10.94
N THR A 102 -34.53 -4.61 -10.75
CA THR A 102 -33.23 -3.94 -10.66
C THR A 102 -32.73 -3.88 -9.23
N ALA A 103 -31.41 -3.91 -9.03
CA ALA A 103 -30.79 -3.71 -7.72
C ALA A 103 -31.23 -2.38 -7.08
N LYS A 104 -31.44 -1.32 -7.87
CA LYS A 104 -31.95 -0.02 -7.40
C LYS A 104 -33.31 -0.15 -6.72
N ASN A 105 -34.26 -0.84 -7.36
CA ASN A 105 -35.62 -1.01 -6.82
C ASN A 105 -35.61 -1.89 -5.56
N PHE A 106 -34.80 -2.96 -5.55
CA PHE A 106 -34.57 -3.78 -4.36
C PHE A 106 -34.07 -2.92 -3.18
N PHE A 107 -33.00 -2.16 -3.38
CA PHE A 107 -32.47 -1.32 -2.29
C PHE A 107 -33.43 -0.21 -1.84
N MET A 108 -34.28 0.32 -2.73
CA MET A 108 -35.32 1.27 -2.33
C MET A 108 -36.38 0.65 -1.40
N ARG A 109 -36.72 -0.64 -1.58
CA ARG A 109 -37.60 -1.37 -0.68
C ARG A 109 -36.88 -1.71 0.63
N LEU A 110 -35.66 -2.22 0.53
CA LEU A 110 -34.82 -2.57 1.67
C LEU A 110 -34.55 -1.37 2.58
N ASN A 111 -34.35 -0.17 2.00
CA ASN A 111 -34.09 1.05 2.77
C ASN A 111 -35.26 1.44 3.70
N LYS A 112 -36.50 1.01 3.41
CA LYS A 112 -37.64 1.20 4.32
C LYS A 112 -37.55 0.36 5.60
N LYS A 113 -36.66 -0.62 5.62
CA LYS A 113 -36.38 -1.53 6.73
C LYS A 113 -35.02 -1.25 7.38
N LYS A 114 -34.32 -0.18 6.99
CA LYS A 114 -32.96 0.13 7.46
C LYS A 114 -32.86 0.15 9.00
N ASP A 115 -33.88 0.67 9.67
CA ASP A 115 -33.86 0.92 11.12
C ASP A 115 -33.97 -0.35 11.98
N VAL A 116 -34.40 -1.48 11.41
CA VAL A 116 -34.46 -2.78 12.12
C VAL A 116 -33.22 -3.64 11.88
N LEU A 117 -32.30 -3.20 11.00
CA LEU A 117 -31.09 -3.95 10.65
C LEU A 117 -29.94 -3.64 11.61
N GLN A 118 -29.13 -4.68 11.87
CA GLN A 118 -27.92 -4.54 12.66
C GLN A 118 -26.86 -3.67 11.96
N THR A 119 -25.93 -3.13 12.73
CA THR A 119 -24.82 -2.32 12.22
C THR A 119 -23.49 -3.05 12.38
N TRP A 120 -22.72 -3.15 11.29
CA TRP A 120 -21.32 -3.54 11.32
C TRP A 120 -20.43 -2.31 11.24
N VAL A 121 -19.49 -2.14 12.18
CA VAL A 121 -18.61 -0.97 12.25
C VAL A 121 -17.19 -1.34 11.83
N GLY A 122 -16.62 -0.58 10.91
CA GLY A 122 -15.21 -0.72 10.50
C GLY A 122 -15.01 -1.69 9.34
N GLU A 123 -13.84 -2.34 9.30
CA GLU A 123 -13.38 -3.14 8.16
C GLU A 123 -14.22 -4.40 7.93
N LEU A 124 -14.54 -4.71 6.67
CA LEU A 124 -15.00 -6.03 6.22
C LEU A 124 -13.78 -6.85 5.79
N TYR A 125 -13.13 -7.49 6.75
CA TYR A 125 -11.89 -8.23 6.49
C TYR A 125 -12.20 -9.56 5.77
N LEU A 126 -11.72 -9.72 4.55
CA LEU A 126 -11.79 -10.98 3.81
C LEU A 126 -10.73 -11.94 4.33
N GLU A 127 -11.15 -13.07 4.86
CA GLU A 127 -10.27 -14.07 5.45
C GLU A 127 -9.66 -15.03 4.42
N LEU A 128 -9.44 -14.53 3.20
CA LEU A 128 -8.99 -15.30 2.04
C LEU A 128 -8.19 -14.38 1.10
N HIS A 129 -7.40 -14.98 0.22
CA HIS A 129 -6.59 -14.34 -0.80
C HIS A 129 -5.63 -13.30 -0.20
N ARG A 130 -4.83 -13.69 0.80
CA ARG A 130 -3.89 -12.77 1.47
C ARG A 130 -2.56 -12.59 0.72
N GLY A 131 -2.19 -13.55 -0.14
CA GLY A 131 -0.99 -13.47 -0.99
C GLY A 131 -1.02 -12.32 -1.99
N THR A 132 -2.24 -11.96 -2.42
CA THR A 132 -2.65 -10.71 -3.10
C THR A 132 -1.95 -9.44 -2.59
N LEU A 133 -1.66 -9.35 -1.29
CA LEU A 133 -1.01 -8.18 -0.70
C LEU A 133 0.46 -8.03 -1.12
N THR A 134 1.13 -9.13 -1.46
CA THR A 134 2.57 -9.20 -1.69
C THR A 134 2.93 -9.57 -3.14
N THR A 135 2.17 -10.46 -3.77
CA THR A 135 2.45 -10.92 -5.14
C THR A 135 2.52 -9.75 -6.13
N HIS A 136 3.30 -9.89 -7.22
CA HIS A 136 3.50 -8.81 -8.20
C HIS A 136 3.87 -7.45 -7.57
N GLY A 137 4.83 -7.43 -6.62
CA GLY A 137 5.27 -6.21 -5.93
C GLY A 137 5.67 -5.05 -6.85
N LEU A 138 6.19 -5.34 -8.05
CA LEU A 138 6.48 -4.31 -9.06
C LEU A 138 5.21 -3.59 -9.53
N VAL A 139 4.08 -4.30 -9.73
CA VAL A 139 2.80 -3.70 -10.15
C VAL A 139 2.31 -2.70 -9.10
N LYS A 140 2.33 -3.11 -7.83
CA LYS A 140 1.92 -2.29 -6.68
C LYS A 140 2.80 -1.05 -6.53
N LYS A 141 4.12 -1.21 -6.63
CA LYS A 141 5.10 -0.12 -6.60
C LYS A 141 4.87 0.89 -7.72
N GLN A 142 4.69 0.44 -8.96
CA GLN A 142 4.45 1.36 -10.07
C GLN A 142 3.09 2.05 -9.94
N ASN A 143 2.04 1.34 -9.50
CA ASN A 143 0.74 1.95 -9.22
C ASN A 143 0.86 3.12 -8.23
N ARG A 144 1.47 2.88 -7.07
CA ARG A 144 1.65 3.93 -6.05
C ARG A 144 2.47 5.12 -6.57
N LYS A 145 3.56 4.84 -7.28
CA LYS A 145 4.38 5.91 -7.91
C LYS A 145 3.59 6.73 -8.91
N LEU A 146 2.73 6.10 -9.70
CA LEU A 146 1.89 6.79 -10.68
C LEU A 146 0.75 7.58 -10.03
N GLU A 147 0.10 7.07 -8.99
CA GLU A 147 -0.88 7.82 -8.19
C GLU A 147 -0.28 9.14 -7.67
N ASN A 148 0.92 9.08 -7.09
CA ASN A 148 1.61 10.25 -6.56
C ASN A 148 2.09 11.18 -7.69
N LYS A 149 2.64 10.61 -8.78
CA LYS A 149 3.18 11.38 -9.89
C LYS A 149 2.09 12.11 -10.67
N LEU A 150 0.95 11.48 -10.92
CA LEU A 150 -0.19 12.12 -11.60
C LEU A 150 -0.74 13.29 -10.77
N LYS A 151 -0.93 13.10 -9.46
CA LYS A 151 -1.31 14.21 -8.56
C LYS A 151 -0.33 15.38 -8.60
N ALA A 152 0.98 15.09 -8.61
CA ALA A 152 1.99 16.14 -8.74
C ALA A 152 1.96 16.84 -10.10
N VAL A 153 1.67 16.13 -11.20
CA VAL A 153 1.49 16.72 -12.53
C VAL A 153 0.26 17.63 -12.55
N GLU A 154 -0.86 17.20 -11.99
CA GLU A 154 -2.08 18.00 -11.89
C GLU A 154 -1.84 19.28 -11.09
N PHE A 155 -1.16 19.18 -9.95
CA PHE A 155 -0.76 20.34 -9.16
C PHE A 155 0.06 21.34 -9.99
N LEU A 156 1.10 20.88 -10.70
CA LEU A 156 1.92 21.75 -11.54
C LEU A 156 1.08 22.47 -12.60
N TRP A 157 0.21 21.75 -13.30
CA TRP A 157 -0.63 22.35 -14.35
C TRP A 157 -1.76 23.22 -13.80
N SER A 158 -2.22 22.99 -12.57
CA SER A 158 -3.17 23.88 -11.89
C SER A 158 -2.57 25.25 -11.55
N CYS A 159 -1.24 25.37 -11.53
CA CYS A 159 -0.53 26.63 -11.33
C CYS A 159 -0.30 27.40 -12.65
N ALA A 160 -0.62 26.81 -13.81
CA ALA A 160 -0.53 27.45 -15.12
C ALA A 160 -1.90 27.98 -15.57
N ASP A 161 -1.95 28.68 -16.71
CA ASP A 161 -3.21 29.13 -17.28
C ASP A 161 -4.13 27.95 -17.62
N LEU A 162 -5.41 28.06 -17.25
CA LEU A 162 -6.41 27.00 -17.41
C LEU A 162 -6.55 26.54 -18.86
N GLU A 163 -6.37 27.43 -19.83
CA GLU A 163 -6.42 27.11 -21.27
C GLU A 163 -5.31 26.15 -21.72
N LEU A 164 -4.20 26.11 -20.97
CA LEU A 164 -3.07 25.22 -21.24
C LEU A 164 -3.18 23.87 -20.52
N TYR A 165 -4.22 23.67 -19.69
CA TYR A 165 -4.36 22.47 -18.87
C TYR A 165 -4.53 21.21 -19.74
N PRO A 166 -3.66 20.19 -19.61
CA PRO A 166 -3.60 19.03 -20.51
C PRO A 166 -4.66 17.97 -20.17
N THR A 167 -5.93 18.35 -20.28
CA THR A 167 -7.08 17.53 -19.86
C THR A 167 -7.09 16.17 -20.55
N ALA A 168 -6.88 16.12 -21.86
CA ALA A 168 -6.96 14.88 -22.64
C ALA A 168 -5.85 13.89 -22.26
N GLU A 169 -4.62 14.38 -22.06
CA GLU A 169 -3.50 13.54 -21.66
C GLU A 169 -3.63 12.99 -20.25
N LEU A 170 -4.14 13.82 -19.31
CA LEU A 170 -4.39 13.40 -17.93
C LEU A 170 -5.55 12.40 -17.84
N ASP A 171 -6.67 12.67 -18.50
CA ASP A 171 -7.82 11.75 -18.56
C ASP A 171 -7.42 10.38 -19.09
N THR A 172 -6.67 10.34 -20.20
CA THR A 172 -6.14 9.10 -20.77
C THR A 172 -5.22 8.38 -19.78
N SER A 173 -4.34 9.11 -19.10
CA SER A 173 -3.37 8.55 -18.15
C SER A 173 -4.06 7.96 -16.91
N TRP A 174 -5.04 8.68 -16.35
CA TRP A 174 -5.83 8.21 -15.23
C TRP A 174 -6.67 6.99 -15.58
N LYS A 175 -7.36 6.99 -16.72
CA LYS A 175 -8.15 5.84 -17.16
C LYS A 175 -7.29 4.59 -17.32
N LYS A 176 -6.09 4.69 -17.90
CA LYS A 176 -5.15 3.56 -17.99
C LYS A 176 -4.68 3.09 -16.62
N LEU A 177 -4.37 4.00 -15.70
CA LEU A 177 -3.99 3.62 -14.34
C LEU A 177 -5.14 2.89 -13.64
N LEU A 178 -6.36 3.41 -13.72
CA LEU A 178 -7.57 2.83 -13.09
C LEU A 178 -7.93 1.46 -13.68
N ILE A 179 -7.74 1.24 -14.99
CA ILE A 179 -7.87 -0.10 -15.59
C ILE A 179 -6.90 -1.07 -14.93
N ASN A 180 -5.64 -0.66 -14.72
CA ASN A 180 -4.64 -1.49 -14.04
C ASN A 180 -4.89 -1.66 -12.53
N GLN A 181 -5.84 -0.93 -11.95
CA GLN A 181 -6.34 -1.12 -10.58
C GLN A 181 -7.50 -2.12 -10.49
N PHE A 182 -7.85 -2.79 -11.59
CA PHE A 182 -8.84 -3.85 -11.58
C PHE A 182 -8.46 -4.96 -10.57
N HIS A 183 -9.47 -5.58 -9.96
CA HIS A 183 -9.31 -6.46 -8.79
C HIS A 183 -8.56 -7.77 -9.07
N ASP A 184 -8.29 -8.11 -10.33
CA ASP A 184 -7.42 -9.22 -10.72
C ASP A 184 -6.05 -8.76 -11.29
N ILE A 185 -5.86 -7.46 -11.51
CA ILE A 185 -4.61 -6.89 -12.04
C ILE A 185 -3.74 -6.37 -10.90
N ILE A 186 -4.22 -5.39 -10.12
CA ILE A 186 -3.44 -4.87 -8.98
C ILE A 186 -3.20 -5.95 -7.91
N PRO A 187 -4.13 -6.93 -7.79
CA PRO A 187 -3.98 -8.23 -7.17
C PRO A 187 -2.65 -8.92 -7.30
N GLY A 188 -2.28 -9.11 -8.56
CA GLY A 188 -1.31 -10.11 -8.96
C GLY A 188 -1.88 -11.50 -9.33
N SER A 189 -3.16 -11.67 -9.73
CA SER A 189 -3.72 -13.00 -10.15
C SER A 189 -3.79 -13.28 -11.62
N SER A 190 -3.76 -12.26 -12.45
CA SER A 190 -3.93 -12.46 -13.88
C SER A 190 -2.80 -13.30 -14.48
N ILE A 191 -3.02 -13.80 -15.69
CA ILE A 191 -1.95 -14.45 -16.47
C ILE A 191 -0.85 -13.45 -16.85
N ASN A 192 0.35 -13.96 -17.13
CA ASN A 192 1.53 -13.15 -17.47
C ASN A 192 1.29 -12.11 -18.60
N LEU A 193 0.46 -12.42 -19.59
CA LEU A 193 0.16 -11.52 -20.70
C LEU A 193 -0.48 -10.20 -20.23
N VAL A 194 -1.29 -10.24 -19.18
CA VAL A 194 -1.89 -9.05 -18.57
C VAL A 194 -0.78 -8.16 -18.00
N TYR A 195 0.18 -8.72 -17.27
CA TYR A 195 1.28 -7.94 -16.70
C TYR A 195 2.26 -7.40 -17.73
N GLN A 196 2.50 -8.12 -18.83
CA GLN A 196 3.26 -7.58 -19.95
C GLN A 196 2.60 -6.32 -20.52
N THR A 197 1.27 -6.25 -20.52
CA THR A 197 0.50 -5.07 -20.93
C THR A 197 0.55 -3.99 -19.86
N THR A 198 0.22 -4.31 -18.61
CA THR A 198 0.26 -3.38 -17.46
C THR A 198 1.61 -2.70 -17.31
N HIS A 199 2.72 -3.45 -17.43
CA HIS A 199 4.07 -2.87 -17.34
C HIS A 199 4.36 -1.88 -18.48
N LYS A 200 3.94 -2.17 -19.71
CA LYS A 200 4.09 -1.24 -20.85
C LYS A 200 3.27 0.02 -20.61
N GLU A 201 2.03 -0.12 -20.16
CA GLU A 201 1.16 1.01 -19.87
C GLU A 201 1.71 1.89 -18.75
N TYR A 202 2.26 1.31 -17.68
CA TYR A 202 2.94 2.08 -16.64
C TYR A 202 4.15 2.86 -17.16
N ILE A 203 4.95 2.26 -18.05
CA ILE A 203 6.07 2.96 -18.71
C ILE A 203 5.55 4.16 -19.52
N ASP A 204 4.48 3.95 -20.30
CA ASP A 204 3.88 5.00 -21.12
C ASP A 204 3.32 6.15 -20.28
N ILE A 205 2.61 5.85 -19.18
CA ILE A 205 2.10 6.87 -18.26
C ILE A 205 3.27 7.62 -17.62
N HIS A 206 4.33 6.93 -17.18
CA HIS A 206 5.51 7.58 -16.61
C HIS A 206 6.18 8.53 -17.60
N LYS A 207 6.31 8.12 -18.87
CA LYS A 207 6.85 8.93 -19.96
C LYS A 207 5.97 10.16 -20.20
N LYS A 208 4.65 9.97 -20.29
CA LYS A 208 3.70 11.08 -20.46
C LYS A 208 3.77 12.08 -19.32
N CYS A 209 3.83 11.61 -18.07
CA CYS A 209 4.02 12.47 -16.90
C CYS A 209 5.35 13.24 -16.99
N ASN A 210 6.46 12.61 -17.40
CA ASN A 210 7.74 13.31 -17.56
C ASN A 210 7.67 14.40 -18.63
N GLU A 211 7.00 14.13 -19.76
CA GLU A 211 6.76 15.13 -20.81
C GLU A 211 5.94 16.32 -20.28
N LEU A 212 4.87 16.04 -19.53
CA LEU A 212 4.01 17.06 -18.93
C LEU A 212 4.73 17.88 -17.85
N ILE A 213 5.54 17.25 -16.99
CA ILE A 213 6.38 17.95 -16.01
C ILE A 213 7.37 18.86 -16.72
N LYS A 214 8.01 18.39 -17.80
CA LYS A 214 8.94 19.19 -18.58
C LYS A 214 8.26 20.41 -19.21
N LYS A 215 7.08 20.21 -19.82
CA LYS A 215 6.28 21.31 -20.40
C LYS A 215 5.81 22.32 -19.34
N ALA A 216 5.32 21.84 -18.20
CA ALA A 216 4.95 22.69 -17.07
C ALA A 216 6.16 23.50 -16.58
N SER A 217 7.33 22.86 -16.46
CA SER A 217 8.55 23.55 -16.01
C SER A 217 8.96 24.71 -16.91
N THR A 218 8.81 24.58 -18.24
CA THR A 218 9.11 25.65 -19.20
C THR A 218 8.02 26.72 -19.27
N THR A 219 6.80 26.39 -18.85
CA THR A 219 5.66 27.33 -18.79
C THR A 219 5.74 28.18 -17.54
N LEU A 220 6.03 27.56 -16.39
CA LEU A 220 6.03 28.21 -15.07
C LEU A 220 7.36 28.91 -14.75
N PHE A 221 8.49 28.40 -15.25
CA PHE A 221 9.81 28.85 -14.83
C PHE A 221 10.72 29.22 -16.00
N LYS A 222 11.61 30.20 -15.76
CA LYS A 222 12.68 30.56 -16.68
C LYS A 222 13.92 29.74 -16.38
N LYS A 223 14.54 29.19 -17.44
CA LYS A 223 15.77 28.40 -17.31
C LYS A 223 16.93 29.26 -16.78
N ASN A 224 17.62 28.77 -15.76
CA ASN A 224 18.84 29.37 -15.22
C ASN A 224 19.84 28.26 -14.84
N ASN A 225 21.11 28.39 -15.24
CA ASN A 225 22.15 27.38 -15.00
C ASN A 225 22.74 27.43 -13.57
N SER A 226 22.41 28.48 -12.82
CA SER A 226 22.87 28.73 -11.45
C SER A 226 21.75 28.53 -10.43
N SER A 227 20.59 28.02 -10.82
CA SER A 227 19.51 27.70 -9.88
C SER A 227 18.73 26.44 -10.28
N PHE A 228 17.94 25.93 -9.34
CA PHE A 228 16.90 24.93 -9.59
C PHE A 228 15.67 25.28 -8.74
N VAL A 229 14.52 24.75 -9.14
CA VAL A 229 13.26 24.92 -8.40
C VAL A 229 12.84 23.57 -7.86
N LEU A 230 12.44 23.54 -6.60
CA LEU A 230 11.71 22.42 -6.03
C LEU A 230 10.24 22.77 -5.94
N SER A 231 9.39 21.79 -6.24
CA SER A 231 7.96 21.89 -6.02
C SER A 231 7.57 20.93 -4.91
N ASN A 232 6.90 21.45 -3.89
CA ASN A 232 6.20 20.62 -2.93
C ASN A 232 4.73 20.52 -3.33
N ALA A 233 4.38 19.44 -4.04
CA ALA A 233 3.00 19.14 -4.43
C ALA A 233 2.16 18.53 -3.29
N LEU A 234 2.71 18.44 -2.08
CA LEU A 234 2.02 17.88 -0.91
C LEU A 234 1.20 18.96 -0.21
N SER A 235 0.09 18.56 0.41
CA SER A 235 -0.77 19.42 1.22
C SER A 235 -0.22 19.69 2.63
N TYR A 236 1.02 19.29 2.90
CA TYR A 236 1.68 19.42 4.19
C TYR A 236 3.16 19.82 4.00
N TYR A 237 3.75 20.34 5.07
CA TYR A 237 5.14 20.76 5.10
C TYR A 237 6.06 19.58 4.82
N TYR A 238 6.98 19.74 3.86
CA TYR A 238 8.01 18.75 3.60
C TYR A 238 9.31 19.19 4.27
N LYS A 239 9.83 18.39 5.20
CA LYS A 239 11.16 18.55 5.77
C LYS A 239 11.95 17.26 5.60
N GLY A 240 13.07 17.32 4.91
CA GLY A 240 13.89 16.13 4.72
C GLY A 240 15.05 16.30 3.76
N VAL A 241 15.77 15.20 3.57
CA VAL A 241 16.87 15.11 2.61
C VAL A 241 16.31 14.90 1.21
N ILE A 242 16.88 15.58 0.24
CA ILE A 242 16.62 15.35 -1.18
C ILE A 242 17.92 15.21 -1.97
N ASN A 243 17.85 14.50 -3.10
CA ASN A 243 18.89 14.54 -4.12
C ASN A 243 18.67 15.77 -5.02
N ILE A 244 19.71 16.58 -5.22
CA ILE A 244 19.66 17.79 -6.06
C ILE A 244 20.46 17.60 -7.35
N PRO A 245 20.32 18.47 -8.37
CA PRO A 245 21.02 18.28 -9.64
C PRO A 245 22.54 18.21 -9.50
N ASN A 246 23.17 17.25 -10.18
CA ASN A 246 24.64 17.03 -10.12
C ASN A 246 25.48 18.25 -10.50
N SER A 247 24.92 19.25 -11.19
CA SER A 247 25.62 20.51 -11.46
C SER A 247 25.94 21.34 -10.19
N PHE A 248 25.40 20.94 -9.03
CA PHE A 248 25.64 21.53 -7.71
C PHE A 248 26.69 20.78 -6.88
N ILE A 249 27.29 19.70 -7.42
CA ILE A 249 28.39 19.00 -6.76
C ILE A 249 29.52 20.00 -6.45
N GLY A 250 29.96 20.02 -5.19
CA GLY A 250 31.02 20.91 -4.71
C GLY A 250 30.59 22.34 -4.39
N TYR A 251 29.28 22.64 -4.40
CA TYR A 251 28.73 23.94 -4.02
C TYR A 251 27.73 23.79 -2.87
N ASN A 252 27.66 24.77 -1.97
CA ASN A 252 26.50 24.93 -1.11
C ASN A 252 25.32 25.51 -1.92
N ILE A 253 24.11 25.49 -1.35
CA ILE A 253 22.94 26.10 -1.96
C ILE A 253 22.47 27.29 -1.12
N ILE A 254 21.87 28.27 -1.78
CA ILE A 254 21.32 29.48 -1.15
C ILE A 254 19.82 29.53 -1.44
N THR A 255 19.00 29.79 -0.42
CA THR A 255 17.56 29.99 -0.56
C THR A 255 17.22 31.39 -1.08
N GLU A 256 15.96 31.64 -1.42
CA GLU A 256 15.45 32.98 -1.75
C GLU A 256 15.59 33.98 -0.58
N SER A 257 15.65 33.50 0.67
CA SER A 257 15.88 34.29 1.88
C SER A 257 17.36 34.54 2.20
N ASN A 258 18.29 34.19 1.29
CA ASN A 258 19.75 34.26 1.49
C ASN A 258 20.30 33.35 2.60
N GLU A 259 19.59 32.28 2.95
CA GLU A 259 20.11 31.26 3.87
C GLU A 259 21.04 30.29 3.14
N GLU A 260 22.22 30.03 3.69
CA GLU A 260 23.17 29.04 3.15
C GLU A 260 22.87 27.63 3.70
N ILE A 261 22.57 26.69 2.82
CA ILE A 261 22.34 25.28 3.16
C ILE A 261 23.53 24.43 2.69
N SER A 262 24.10 23.66 3.61
CA SER A 262 25.21 22.76 3.30
C SER A 262 24.77 21.58 2.44
N THR A 263 25.65 21.15 1.54
CA THR A 263 25.45 19.97 0.70
C THR A 263 26.42 18.85 1.08
N GLN A 264 26.07 17.62 0.72
CA GLN A 264 26.90 16.44 0.92
C GLN A 264 26.90 15.57 -0.33
N GLU A 265 28.09 15.17 -0.78
CA GLU A 265 28.25 14.23 -1.88
C GLU A 265 28.33 12.79 -1.37
N ILE A 266 27.52 11.90 -1.93
CA ILE A 266 27.59 10.45 -1.69
C ILE A 266 27.37 9.72 -3.00
N ASN A 267 28.32 8.86 -3.40
CA ASN A 267 28.24 8.02 -4.60
C ASN A 267 27.92 8.82 -5.88
N GLY A 268 28.52 10.00 -6.04
CA GLY A 268 28.32 10.85 -7.23
C GLY A 268 26.97 11.60 -7.29
N ASN A 269 26.16 11.52 -6.22
CA ASN A 269 24.96 12.33 -6.04
C ASN A 269 25.21 13.37 -4.95
N VAL A 270 24.47 14.47 -4.99
CA VAL A 270 24.57 15.57 -4.01
C VAL A 270 23.25 15.73 -3.27
N TYR A 271 23.33 15.82 -1.94
CA TYR A 271 22.18 15.86 -1.05
C TYR A 271 22.19 17.12 -0.19
N CYS A 272 21.00 17.59 0.18
CA CYS A 272 20.81 18.68 1.14
C CYS A 272 19.51 18.50 1.92
N HIS A 273 19.39 19.20 3.04
CA HIS A 273 18.12 19.34 3.75
C HIS A 273 17.32 20.50 3.20
N VAL A 274 16.04 20.26 2.96
CA VAL A 274 15.10 21.31 2.57
C VAL A 274 13.89 21.31 3.49
N SER A 275 13.32 22.50 3.67
CA SER A 275 12.01 22.72 4.27
C SER A 275 11.18 23.43 3.23
N LEU A 276 10.05 22.84 2.83
CA LEU A 276 9.17 23.36 1.78
C LEU A 276 7.76 23.49 2.33
N ASP A 277 7.14 24.64 2.08
CA ASP A 277 5.74 24.89 2.45
C ASP A 277 4.79 24.00 1.63
N PRO A 278 3.58 23.68 2.12
CA PRO A 278 2.57 23.00 1.34
C PRO A 278 2.29 23.70 0.02
N PHE A 279 2.08 22.94 -1.07
CA PHE A 279 1.70 23.48 -2.38
C PHE A 279 2.56 24.67 -2.86
N SER A 280 3.88 24.57 -2.69
CA SER A 280 4.81 25.66 -2.94
C SER A 280 5.84 25.36 -4.01
N PHE A 281 6.47 26.44 -4.48
CA PHE A 281 7.68 26.42 -5.28
C PHE A 281 8.78 27.17 -4.53
N THR A 282 9.98 26.62 -4.48
CA THR A 282 11.12 27.28 -3.85
C THR A 282 12.33 27.20 -4.77
N THR A 283 12.92 28.35 -5.09
CA THR A 283 14.14 28.44 -5.88
C THR A 283 15.37 28.34 -5.00
N PHE A 284 16.34 27.55 -5.45
CA PHE A 284 17.65 27.41 -4.81
C PHE A 284 18.75 27.80 -5.78
N TYR A 285 19.70 28.61 -5.31
CA TYR A 285 20.80 29.14 -6.10
C TYR A 285 22.12 28.47 -5.74
N LYS A 286 23.06 28.41 -6.69
CA LYS A 286 24.44 28.00 -6.42
C LYS A 286 25.09 29.03 -5.52
N GLY A 287 25.62 28.59 -4.39
CA GLY A 287 26.45 29.43 -3.54
C GLY A 287 27.94 29.22 -3.76
N LYS A 288 28.70 29.28 -2.67
CA LYS A 288 30.15 29.16 -2.62
C LYS A 288 30.59 27.71 -2.83
N LYS A 289 31.81 27.53 -3.36
CA LYS A 289 32.45 26.22 -3.43
C LYS A 289 32.70 25.69 -2.02
N GLN A 290 32.27 24.46 -1.76
CA GLN A 290 32.44 23.77 -0.48
C GLN A 290 33.36 22.56 -0.68
N LYS A 291 34.35 22.39 0.21
CA LYS A 291 35.17 21.17 0.24
C LYS A 291 34.39 20.05 0.92
N SER A 292 34.34 18.87 0.29
CA SER A 292 33.73 17.69 0.90
C SER A 292 34.55 17.24 2.10
N LYS A 293 33.96 17.35 3.31
CA LYS A 293 34.52 16.72 4.50
C LYS A 293 34.19 15.22 4.42
N LYS A 294 35.21 14.39 4.30
CA LYS A 294 35.08 12.93 4.44
C LYS A 294 35.30 12.58 5.89
N ASP A 295 34.23 12.20 6.60
CA ASP A 295 34.40 11.59 7.90
C ASP A 295 34.71 10.11 7.77
N LYS A 296 35.77 9.68 8.47
CA LYS A 296 36.17 8.28 8.58
C LYS A 296 35.68 7.77 9.93
N ASN A 297 34.47 7.23 9.99
CA ASN A 297 34.06 6.42 11.12
C ASN A 297 34.13 4.93 10.74
N SER A 298 34.81 4.12 11.54
CA SER A 298 35.02 2.69 11.29
C SER A 298 33.99 1.79 11.96
N ARG A 299 33.12 2.35 12.81
CA ARG A 299 32.08 1.60 13.53
C ARG A 299 30.80 1.51 12.69
N LEU A 300 30.10 0.37 12.75
CA LEU A 300 28.80 0.13 12.09
C LEU A 300 27.65 0.80 12.85
N VAL A 301 27.78 2.12 13.07
CA VAL A 301 26.85 2.92 13.85
C VAL A 301 26.37 4.12 13.03
N LEU A 302 25.05 4.22 12.87
CA LEU A 302 24.38 5.42 12.35
C LEU A 302 23.81 6.20 13.54
N GLU A 303 24.33 7.40 13.78
CA GLU A 303 24.00 8.21 14.96
C GLU A 303 23.88 9.69 14.58
N ASN A 304 22.89 10.35 15.17
CA ASN A 304 22.74 11.81 15.14
C ASN A 304 22.36 12.30 16.56
N ASP A 305 21.95 13.56 16.72
CA ASP A 305 21.63 14.10 18.05
C ASP A 305 20.35 13.49 18.68
N LEU A 306 19.52 12.81 17.87
CA LEU A 306 18.21 12.29 18.26
C LEU A 306 18.22 10.78 18.52
N VAL A 307 18.96 10.00 17.74
CA VAL A 307 18.92 8.54 17.73
C VAL A 307 20.29 7.91 17.52
N LYS A 308 20.43 6.65 17.93
CA LYS A 308 21.60 5.82 17.69
C LYS A 308 21.20 4.41 17.27
N TYR A 309 21.61 4.02 16.06
CA TYR A 309 21.38 2.70 15.48
C TYR A 309 22.70 1.95 15.36
N ASN A 310 22.82 0.82 16.03
CA ASN A 310 24.01 -0.04 15.97
C ASN A 310 23.71 -1.28 15.14
N PHE A 311 24.58 -1.59 14.19
CA PHE A 311 24.51 -2.79 13.35
C PHE A 311 25.65 -3.74 13.70
N SER A 312 25.38 -5.03 13.59
CA SER A 312 26.37 -6.11 13.69
C SER A 312 27.03 -6.40 12.34
N GLU A 313 28.08 -7.22 12.37
CA GLU A 313 28.80 -7.65 11.16
C GLU A 313 27.98 -8.60 10.27
N ASP A 314 26.87 -9.15 10.78
CA ASP A 314 25.88 -9.89 9.98
C ASP A 314 24.85 -8.96 9.29
N GLY A 315 24.92 -7.64 9.52
CA GLY A 315 24.04 -6.63 8.94
C GLY A 315 22.68 -6.48 9.63
N THR A 316 22.45 -7.18 10.75
CA THR A 316 21.25 -6.97 11.57
C THR A 316 21.37 -5.72 12.43
N LEU A 317 20.23 -5.10 12.75
CA LEU A 317 20.13 -3.94 13.62
C LEU A 317 20.02 -4.43 15.06
N ILE A 318 21.11 -4.39 15.82
CA ILE A 318 21.18 -4.93 17.19
C ILE A 318 20.68 -3.97 18.26
N SER A 319 20.59 -2.67 17.95
CA SER A 319 20.13 -1.66 18.89
C SER A 319 19.62 -0.42 18.18
N ALA A 320 18.48 0.10 18.65
CA ALA A 320 17.80 1.29 18.14
C ALA A 320 17.43 2.19 19.33
N VAL A 321 18.33 3.08 19.72
CA VAL A 321 18.15 3.94 20.89
C VAL A 321 17.61 5.30 20.48
N ASP A 322 16.47 5.68 21.06
CA ASP A 322 16.01 7.06 21.07
C ASP A 322 16.71 7.80 22.23
N LYS A 323 17.46 8.86 21.92
CA LYS A 323 18.26 9.59 22.92
C LYS A 323 17.42 10.45 23.85
N GLU A 324 16.23 10.85 23.42
CA GLU A 324 15.30 11.64 24.21
C GLU A 324 14.70 10.80 25.34
N THR A 325 14.16 9.62 24.98
CA THR A 325 13.53 8.70 25.94
C THR A 325 14.53 7.76 26.60
N LYS A 326 15.75 7.65 26.05
CA LYS A 326 16.80 6.68 26.43
C LYS A 326 16.35 5.22 26.33
N LYS A 327 15.28 4.94 25.58
CA LYS A 327 14.74 3.59 25.38
C LYS A 327 15.36 2.94 24.14
N ASN A 328 15.60 1.62 24.21
CA ASN A 328 15.89 0.80 23.05
C ASN A 328 14.56 0.25 22.48
N LEU A 329 14.28 0.55 21.22
CA LEU A 329 13.02 0.20 20.58
C LEU A 329 12.94 -1.28 20.20
N LEU A 330 14.08 -1.96 20.07
CA LEU A 330 14.15 -3.36 19.66
C LEU A 330 14.19 -4.32 20.85
N GLY A 331 13.42 -5.41 20.76
CA GLY A 331 13.48 -6.52 21.71
C GLY A 331 14.45 -7.62 21.32
N GLU A 332 14.63 -7.81 20.01
CA GLU A 332 15.58 -8.74 19.39
C GLU A 332 16.21 -8.03 18.18
N PRO A 333 17.28 -8.57 17.56
CA PRO A 333 17.86 -7.96 16.36
C PRO A 333 16.80 -7.70 15.27
N GLY A 334 16.78 -6.48 14.75
CA GLY A 334 15.93 -6.04 13.64
C GLY A 334 16.64 -6.09 12.29
N ASN A 335 15.95 -5.67 11.22
CA ASN A 335 16.44 -5.80 9.84
C ASN A 335 16.83 -7.24 9.48
N VAL A 336 16.10 -8.23 10.00
CA VAL A 336 16.35 -9.64 9.70
C VAL A 336 15.60 -9.99 8.42
N LEU A 337 16.35 -10.17 7.34
CA LEU A 337 15.84 -10.57 6.03
C LEU A 337 15.70 -12.10 6.01
N SER A 338 14.47 -12.60 5.93
CA SER A 338 14.11 -14.01 6.10
C SER A 338 13.43 -14.56 4.86
N LEU A 339 13.86 -15.74 4.41
CA LEU A 339 13.28 -16.48 3.29
C LEU A 339 12.37 -17.60 3.82
N TYR A 340 11.10 -17.54 3.43
CA TYR A 340 10.11 -18.56 3.77
C TYR A 340 9.75 -19.39 2.54
N GLU A 341 9.37 -20.64 2.77
CA GLU A 341 8.63 -21.40 1.77
C GLU A 341 7.22 -20.84 1.60
N ASP A 342 6.83 -20.61 0.34
CA ASP A 342 5.53 -20.08 -0.03
C ASP A 342 4.84 -21.04 -0.99
N ARG A 343 4.05 -21.95 -0.40
CA ARG A 343 3.24 -22.95 -1.10
C ARG A 343 1.87 -22.98 -0.42
N PRO A 344 0.93 -22.14 -0.86
CA PRO A 344 -0.42 -22.16 -0.32
C PRO A 344 -1.14 -23.46 -0.69
N LEU A 345 -2.17 -23.83 0.09
CA LEU A 345 -3.00 -25.00 -0.19
C LEU A 345 -3.74 -24.89 -1.52
N ASN A 346 -4.22 -23.69 -1.83
CA ASN A 346 -4.97 -23.39 -3.03
C ASN A 346 -4.52 -22.04 -3.60
N TRP A 347 -4.62 -21.90 -4.93
CA TRP A 347 -4.42 -20.65 -5.66
C TRP A 347 -3.09 -19.93 -5.37
N ASP A 348 -1.99 -20.43 -5.96
CA ASP A 348 -0.61 -19.93 -5.79
C ASP A 348 -0.43 -18.40 -5.72
N ALA A 349 -1.07 -17.64 -6.59
CA ALA A 349 -0.91 -16.17 -6.61
C ALA A 349 -1.75 -15.46 -5.55
N TRP A 350 -2.84 -16.09 -5.12
CA TRP A 350 -3.90 -15.49 -4.31
C TRP A 350 -3.65 -15.64 -2.83
N ASP A 351 -3.27 -16.83 -2.40
CA ASP A 351 -3.23 -17.16 -1.00
C ASP A 351 -1.83 -17.26 -0.43
N ILE A 352 -1.78 -17.02 0.87
CA ILE A 352 -0.73 -17.45 1.77
C ILE A 352 -1.43 -18.04 2.98
N ASP A 353 -0.94 -19.15 3.50
CA ASP A 353 -1.52 -19.81 4.67
C ASP A 353 -0.76 -19.46 5.94
N PHE A 354 -1.46 -19.35 7.07
CA PHE A 354 -0.88 -18.88 8.34
C PHE A 354 0.37 -19.66 8.80
N TYR A 355 0.50 -20.93 8.40
CA TYR A 355 1.62 -21.81 8.73
C TYR A 355 2.90 -21.49 7.95
N TYR A 356 2.88 -20.59 6.94
CA TYR A 356 4.11 -20.19 6.23
C TYR A 356 5.18 -19.69 7.20
N ARG A 357 4.77 -19.13 8.34
CA ARG A 357 5.63 -18.60 9.40
C ARG A 357 6.52 -19.68 10.04
N ASP A 358 6.08 -20.93 10.01
CA ASP A 358 6.82 -22.08 10.54
C ASP A 358 7.76 -22.68 9.47
N SER A 359 7.70 -22.17 8.24
CA SER A 359 8.48 -22.65 7.08
C SER A 359 9.66 -21.74 6.75
N LEU A 360 10.35 -21.23 7.77
CA LEU A 360 11.60 -20.47 7.60
C LEU A 360 12.69 -21.38 7.03
N LEU A 361 13.30 -20.98 5.91
CA LEU A 361 14.37 -21.74 5.27
C LEU A 361 15.74 -21.22 5.68
N GLU A 362 15.94 -19.90 5.59
CA GLU A 362 17.17 -19.24 6.00
C GLU A 362 17.01 -17.72 6.14
N THR A 363 18.03 -17.09 6.69
CA THR A 363 18.18 -15.63 6.76
C THR A 363 19.31 -15.18 5.83
N ALA A 364 19.19 -13.98 5.26
CA ALA A 364 20.18 -13.42 4.36
C ALA A 364 21.56 -13.32 5.03
N LYS A 365 22.62 -13.69 4.31
CA LYS A 365 24.00 -13.63 4.80
C LYS A 365 24.73 -12.47 4.11
N PRO A 366 25.39 -11.55 4.84
CA PRO A 366 26.11 -10.47 4.20
C PRO A 366 27.38 -11.02 3.53
N ILE A 367 27.57 -10.65 2.27
CA ILE A 367 28.81 -10.90 1.52
C ILE A 367 29.74 -9.68 1.56
N LYS A 368 29.17 -8.49 1.79
CA LYS A 368 29.94 -7.24 1.83
C LYS A 368 29.21 -6.17 2.61
N ILE A 369 29.89 -5.61 3.61
CA ILE A 369 29.44 -4.41 4.32
C ILE A 369 30.41 -3.29 3.99
N ASN A 370 29.93 -2.24 3.32
CA ASN A 370 30.73 -1.07 3.06
C ASN A 370 30.85 -0.22 4.32
N LYS A 371 32.00 0.45 4.48
CA LYS A 371 32.17 1.44 5.56
C LYS A 371 31.10 2.52 5.46
N ILE A 372 30.62 2.95 6.63
CA ILE A 372 29.64 4.03 6.73
C ILE A 372 30.22 5.30 6.11
N LYS A 373 29.42 5.93 5.27
CA LYS A 373 29.69 7.26 4.70
C LYS A 373 28.92 8.28 5.51
N ASN A 374 29.61 8.94 6.44
CA ASN A 374 29.05 10.02 7.24
C ASN A 374 29.37 11.38 6.64
N GLY A 375 28.45 12.32 6.88
CA GLY A 375 28.66 13.72 6.57
C GLY A 375 27.58 14.60 7.19
N PRO A 376 27.60 15.91 6.90
CA PRO A 376 26.79 16.91 7.59
C PRO A 376 25.29 16.88 7.23
N VAL A 377 24.85 16.02 6.31
CA VAL A 377 23.46 15.91 5.86
C VAL A 377 22.89 14.54 6.24
N LEU A 378 23.60 13.46 5.90
CA LEU A 378 23.16 12.10 6.21
C LEU A 378 24.33 11.13 6.40
N GLY A 379 24.11 10.10 7.21
CA GLY A 379 24.94 8.90 7.30
C GLY A 379 24.35 7.77 6.45
N SER A 380 25.19 7.00 5.77
CA SER A 380 24.75 5.88 4.93
C SER A 380 25.62 4.64 5.10
N LEU A 381 24.96 3.48 5.20
CA LEU A 381 25.54 2.14 5.27
C LEU A 381 25.03 1.34 4.07
N GLU A 382 25.93 0.69 3.33
CA GLU A 382 25.55 -0.16 2.20
C GLU A 382 25.97 -1.61 2.49
N ILE A 383 25.01 -2.53 2.43
CA ILE A 383 25.19 -3.95 2.69
C ILE A 383 24.74 -4.75 1.47
N HIS A 384 25.53 -5.75 1.10
CA HIS A 384 25.20 -6.73 0.08
C HIS A 384 25.04 -8.08 0.76
N TYR A 385 23.91 -8.74 0.50
CA TYR A 385 23.58 -10.06 1.02
C TYR A 385 23.36 -11.06 -0.12
N THR A 386 23.51 -12.34 0.21
CA THR A 386 22.98 -13.46 -0.58
C THR A 386 21.91 -14.19 0.22
N ILE A 387 20.87 -14.66 -0.47
CA ILE A 387 19.81 -15.48 0.10
C ILE A 387 19.25 -16.39 -1.01
N GLY A 388 19.24 -17.70 -0.78
CA GLY A 388 18.95 -18.71 -1.78
C GLY A 388 19.86 -18.57 -3.00
N ASN A 389 19.23 -18.44 -4.15
CA ASN A 389 19.82 -18.14 -5.45
C ASN A 389 19.76 -16.64 -5.80
N SER A 390 19.34 -15.80 -4.86
CA SER A 390 19.07 -14.37 -5.03
C SER A 390 20.11 -13.51 -4.33
N SER A 391 20.20 -12.25 -4.74
CA SER A 391 21.08 -11.26 -4.11
C SER A 391 20.32 -10.00 -3.68
N ILE A 392 20.76 -9.38 -2.59
CA ILE A 392 20.14 -8.20 -2.02
C ILE A 392 21.19 -7.12 -1.83
N LYS A 393 20.95 -5.94 -2.38
CA LYS A 393 21.68 -4.71 -2.04
C LYS A 393 20.78 -3.82 -1.20
N GLN A 394 21.16 -3.55 0.04
CA GLN A 394 20.45 -2.65 0.93
C GLN A 394 21.29 -1.41 1.21
N ILE A 395 20.70 -0.23 1.02
CA ILE A 395 21.27 1.06 1.40
C ILE A 395 20.44 1.59 2.56
N ILE A 396 21.07 1.69 3.73
CA ILE A 396 20.47 2.20 4.95
C ILE A 396 20.97 3.62 5.16
N SER A 397 20.07 4.55 5.45
CA SER A 397 20.44 5.96 5.64
C SER A 397 19.74 6.62 6.81
N LEU A 398 20.48 7.47 7.52
CA LEU A 398 20.00 8.30 8.62
C LEU A 398 20.31 9.76 8.34
N SER A 399 19.27 10.58 8.23
CA SER A 399 19.37 12.04 8.22
C SER A 399 19.88 12.55 9.56
N ASN A 400 20.73 13.58 9.60
CA ASN A 400 21.14 14.18 10.89
C ASN A 400 20.04 14.99 11.60
N GLN A 401 18.90 15.26 10.94
CA GLN A 401 17.77 16.03 11.46
C GLN A 401 16.49 15.19 11.66
N SER A 402 16.57 13.86 11.63
CA SER A 402 15.40 12.97 11.75
C SER A 402 15.68 11.72 12.59
N LYS A 403 14.66 11.20 13.27
CA LYS A 403 14.70 9.88 13.92
C LYS A 403 14.52 8.73 12.90
N ARG A 404 14.00 9.02 11.71
CA ARG A 404 13.66 8.03 10.67
C ARG A 404 14.91 7.38 10.07
N LEU A 405 14.93 6.05 10.07
CA LEU A 405 15.94 5.23 9.42
C LEU A 405 15.37 4.68 8.11
N ASP A 406 15.95 5.05 6.98
CA ASP A 406 15.46 4.68 5.65
C ASP A 406 16.20 3.45 5.11
N PHE A 407 15.45 2.46 4.59
CA PHE A 407 15.99 1.22 4.00
C PHE A 407 15.64 1.13 2.52
N ALA A 408 16.59 1.40 1.64
CA ALA A 408 16.42 1.17 0.20
C ALA A 408 16.95 -0.23 -0.18
N THR A 409 16.03 -1.17 -0.37
CA THR A 409 16.34 -2.57 -0.68
C THR A 409 16.14 -2.86 -2.17
N ILE A 410 17.21 -3.31 -2.84
CA ILE A 410 17.22 -3.73 -4.23
C ILE A 410 17.49 -5.23 -4.24
N VAL A 411 16.58 -6.00 -4.84
CA VAL A 411 16.65 -7.46 -4.86
C VAL A 411 16.75 -7.94 -6.29
N ASP A 412 17.75 -8.74 -6.59
CA ASP A 412 17.81 -9.55 -7.80
C ASP A 412 17.26 -10.94 -7.45
N TRP A 413 15.98 -11.14 -7.77
CA TRP A 413 15.17 -12.24 -7.27
C TRP A 413 15.08 -13.39 -8.27
N HIS A 414 15.60 -14.57 -7.87
CA HIS A 414 15.62 -15.80 -8.68
C HIS A 414 14.95 -16.99 -7.97
N GLU A 415 14.25 -16.77 -6.86
CA GLU A 415 13.54 -17.83 -6.16
C GLU A 415 12.19 -18.18 -6.81
N LYS A 416 11.69 -19.38 -6.52
CA LYS A 416 10.37 -19.88 -6.91
C LYS A 416 9.65 -20.45 -5.70
N HIS A 417 8.37 -20.11 -5.52
CA HIS A 417 7.57 -20.55 -4.37
C HIS A 417 8.24 -20.21 -3.03
N LYS A 418 8.78 -18.99 -2.95
CA LYS A 418 9.43 -18.43 -1.77
C LYS A 418 8.96 -17.01 -1.54
N MET A 419 9.03 -16.57 -0.28
CA MET A 419 8.65 -15.23 0.13
C MET A 419 9.74 -14.63 1.01
N LEU A 420 10.20 -13.43 0.63
CA LEU A 420 11.15 -12.64 1.42
C LEU A 420 10.39 -11.70 2.36
N ARG A 421 10.74 -11.71 3.65
CA ARG A 421 10.21 -10.78 4.65
C ARG A 421 11.36 -10.11 5.41
N VAL A 422 11.08 -8.96 6.00
CA VAL A 422 11.99 -8.27 6.93
C VAL A 422 11.32 -8.12 8.28
N HIS A 423 12.05 -8.39 9.36
CA HIS A 423 11.52 -8.33 10.72
C HIS A 423 12.20 -7.22 11.54
N PHE A 424 11.40 -6.50 12.33
CA PHE A 424 11.85 -5.53 13.32
C PHE A 424 11.16 -5.83 14.67
N PRO A 425 11.66 -6.82 15.42
CA PRO A 425 11.07 -7.18 16.71
C PRO A 425 11.21 -6.02 17.71
N THR A 426 10.13 -5.64 18.38
CA THR A 426 10.10 -4.48 19.27
C THR A 426 9.69 -4.86 20.69
N ASN A 427 10.14 -4.06 21.66
CA ASN A 427 9.70 -4.15 23.06
C ASN A 427 8.38 -3.42 23.33
N ILE A 428 7.73 -2.86 22.30
CA ILE A 428 6.43 -2.21 22.45
C ILE A 428 5.36 -3.28 22.58
N ILE A 429 4.58 -3.20 23.66
CA ILE A 429 3.47 -4.10 23.92
C ILE A 429 2.19 -3.28 23.86
N SER A 430 1.37 -3.54 22.85
CA SER A 430 0.06 -2.91 22.67
C SER A 430 -0.92 -3.93 22.13
N GLU A 431 -2.18 -3.87 22.59
CA GLU A 431 -3.25 -4.79 22.15
C GLU A 431 -3.63 -4.58 20.69
N GLN A 432 -3.35 -3.40 20.13
CA GLN A 432 -3.69 -3.02 18.78
C GLN A 432 -2.55 -2.29 18.08
N ALA A 433 -2.45 -2.50 16.77
CA ALA A 433 -1.60 -1.72 15.87
C ALA A 433 -2.49 -0.92 14.92
N SER A 434 -2.04 0.29 14.56
CA SER A 434 -2.74 1.19 13.63
C SER A 434 -2.15 1.04 12.24
N PHE A 435 -2.99 0.82 11.22
CA PHE A 435 -2.56 0.64 9.84
C PHE A 435 -3.21 1.69 8.95
N ASP A 436 -2.39 2.34 8.11
CA ASP A 436 -2.86 3.29 7.11
C ASP A 436 -3.82 2.60 6.12
N ILE A 437 -4.94 3.26 5.86
CA ILE A 437 -5.93 2.88 4.83
C ILE A 437 -6.31 4.13 4.01
N GLN A 438 -7.21 3.97 3.05
CA GLN A 438 -7.76 5.10 2.31
C GLN A 438 -8.43 6.09 3.27
N TYR A 439 -7.93 7.33 3.28
CA TYR A 439 -8.48 8.45 4.04
C TYR A 439 -8.55 8.27 5.57
N GLY A 440 -7.72 7.39 6.16
CA GLY A 440 -7.66 7.22 7.60
C GLY A 440 -6.77 6.06 8.02
N TYR A 441 -7.03 5.51 9.20
CA TYR A 441 -6.37 4.30 9.70
C TYR A 441 -7.39 3.37 10.35
N VAL A 442 -7.04 2.10 10.43
CA VAL A 442 -7.79 1.07 11.17
C VAL A 442 -6.89 0.47 12.25
N ARG A 443 -7.47 0.20 13.41
CA ARG A 443 -6.79 -0.56 14.47
C ARG A 443 -7.08 -2.04 14.32
N ARG A 444 -6.04 -2.87 14.32
CA ARG A 444 -6.15 -4.33 14.28
C ARG A 444 -5.45 -4.93 15.48
N ASN A 445 -6.03 -5.98 16.03
CA ASN A 445 -5.50 -6.63 17.22
C ASN A 445 -4.14 -7.29 16.92
N THR A 446 -3.22 -7.21 17.88
CA THR A 446 -1.87 -7.81 17.82
C THR A 446 -1.82 -9.19 18.47
N HIS A 447 -2.90 -9.59 19.15
CA HIS A 447 -3.07 -10.89 19.78
C HIS A 447 -3.94 -11.82 18.92
N LYS A 448 -4.12 -13.08 19.36
CA LYS A 448 -4.82 -14.16 18.64
C LYS A 448 -5.98 -14.77 19.43
N ASN A 449 -6.65 -13.98 20.27
CA ASN A 449 -7.63 -14.44 21.24
C ASN A 449 -8.86 -15.11 20.60
N THR A 450 -9.35 -14.56 19.49
CA THR A 450 -10.51 -15.10 18.76
C THR A 450 -10.13 -15.68 17.40
N SER A 451 -11.02 -16.44 16.77
CA SER A 451 -10.87 -16.87 15.37
C SER A 451 -10.76 -15.68 14.41
N TRP A 452 -11.48 -14.59 14.68
CA TRP A 452 -11.40 -13.33 13.92
C TRP A 452 -10.03 -12.65 14.03
N ASP A 453 -9.38 -12.75 15.19
CA ASP A 453 -8.02 -12.24 15.39
C ASP A 453 -6.99 -13.13 14.70
N ARG A 454 -7.12 -14.46 14.83
CA ARG A 454 -6.25 -15.43 14.17
C ARG A 454 -6.27 -15.29 12.66
N ALA A 455 -7.43 -14.97 12.09
CA ALA A 455 -7.57 -14.76 10.65
C ALA A 455 -6.76 -13.56 10.12
N LYS A 456 -6.42 -12.58 10.98
CA LYS A 456 -5.66 -11.36 10.63
C LYS A 456 -4.15 -11.53 10.82
N PHE A 457 -3.60 -12.67 10.42
CA PHE A 457 -2.15 -12.91 10.49
C PHE A 457 -1.38 -12.15 9.39
N GLU A 458 -2.04 -11.77 8.30
CA GLU A 458 -1.50 -10.87 7.28
C GLU A 458 -2.55 -9.80 7.01
N VAL A 459 -2.18 -8.53 7.05
CA VAL A 459 -3.10 -7.41 6.93
C VAL A 459 -2.53 -6.33 6.01
N VAL A 460 -3.40 -5.60 5.34
CA VAL A 460 -2.99 -4.52 4.45
C VAL A 460 -2.60 -3.27 5.25
N GLY A 461 -1.45 -2.68 4.95
CA GLY A 461 -1.06 -1.34 5.39
C GLY A 461 -0.61 -0.52 4.19
N HIS A 462 -1.29 0.59 3.91
CA HIS A 462 -1.12 1.33 2.66
C HIS A 462 0.21 2.08 2.55
N LYS A 463 0.59 2.78 3.62
CA LYS A 463 1.81 3.61 3.72
C LYS A 463 2.59 3.37 5.00
N TYR A 464 1.89 3.02 6.08
CA TYR A 464 2.52 2.74 7.36
C TYR A 464 1.73 1.73 8.19
N ALA A 465 2.45 1.08 9.09
CA ALA A 465 1.94 0.35 10.24
C ALA A 465 2.60 0.91 11.50
N ASP A 466 1.80 1.31 12.48
CA ASP A 466 2.22 1.89 13.75
C ASP A 466 1.87 0.95 14.89
N LEU A 467 2.84 0.69 15.76
CA LEU A 467 2.64 -0.01 17.03
C LEU A 467 3.12 0.92 18.14
N SER A 468 2.18 1.34 18.98
CA SER A 468 2.42 2.31 20.05
C SER A 468 1.71 1.90 21.33
N ASP A 469 2.36 2.16 22.46
CA ASP A 469 1.74 2.18 23.78
C ASP A 469 1.47 3.64 24.23
N ASN A 470 1.22 3.87 25.51
CA ASN A 470 0.92 5.21 26.03
C ASN A 470 2.14 6.15 26.03
N ASP A 471 3.36 5.61 26.03
CA ASP A 471 4.59 6.36 26.27
C ASP A 471 5.50 6.43 25.03
N TYR A 472 5.46 5.43 24.14
CA TYR A 472 6.32 5.34 22.97
C TYR A 472 5.73 4.46 21.85
N GLY A 473 6.28 4.62 20.65
CA GLY A 473 5.81 3.93 19.46
C GLY A 473 6.91 3.70 18.43
N ILE A 474 6.65 2.75 17.53
CA ILE A 474 7.44 2.50 16.34
C ILE A 474 6.51 2.38 15.14
N ALA A 475 6.86 3.05 14.05
CA ALA A 475 6.15 2.94 12.79
C ALA A 475 7.09 2.41 11.70
N ILE A 476 6.58 1.48 10.90
CA ILE A 476 7.21 1.03 9.66
C ILE A 476 6.46 1.69 8.51
N LEU A 477 7.21 2.39 7.66
CA LEU A 477 6.68 3.08 6.48
C LEU A 477 7.14 2.36 5.21
N ASN A 478 6.34 2.42 4.14
CA ASN A 478 6.66 1.90 2.82
C ASN A 478 6.23 2.86 1.68
N ASP A 479 6.74 2.61 0.46
CA ASP A 479 6.51 3.44 -0.75
C ASP A 479 6.10 2.66 -2.00
#